data_AF-A0A659S3X2-F1
#
_entry.id   AF-A0A659S3X2-F1
#
_cell.length_a   1.000
_cell.length_b   1.000
_cell.length_c   1.000
_cell.angle_alpha   90.00
_cell.angle_beta   90.00
_cell.angle_gamma   90.00
#
_symmetry.space_group_name_H-M   'P 1'
#
loop_
_entity.id
_entity.type
_entity.pdbx_description
1 polymer ?
#
loop_
_entity_poly.entity_id
_entity_poly.type
_entity_poly.pdbx_seq_one_letter_code
_entity_poly.pdbx_strand_id
1 'polypeptide(L)'
;SPGGLLAEAFLDTHPGPKILHDPRLTCNTEAVVTAAGGTPVMSKTGHAFIKERMRTEDAIYGGEMSAHHYFRDFAYCDSGMIPWLLVAERVCLKGQSLGELVRDRMAAFPASGEINSRLAEPAAAIARVEAHFAEEAQAVDRTDG
;
A
#
# COMPACT_ATOMS: atom_id res chain seq x y z
N SER A 1 -2.29 4.84 -6.81
CA SER A 1 -1.53 5.62 -5.80
C SER A 1 -0.03 5.51 -6.07
N PRO A 2 0.83 6.38 -5.50
CA PRO A 2 2.30 6.29 -5.65
C PRO A 2 2.88 4.93 -5.24
N GLY A 3 2.29 4.30 -4.21
CA GLY A 3 2.71 2.97 -3.76
C GLY A 3 2.52 1.86 -4.80
N GLY A 4 1.47 1.92 -5.63
CA GLY A 4 1.26 0.97 -6.72
C GLY A 4 2.28 1.11 -7.85
N LEU A 5 2.65 2.36 -8.20
CA LEU A 5 3.68 2.62 -9.22
C LEU A 5 5.05 2.08 -8.80
N LEU A 6 5.39 2.22 -7.51
CA LEU A 6 6.64 1.68 -6.96
C LEU A 6 6.60 0.14 -6.90
N ALA A 7 5.49 -0.46 -6.49
CA ALA A 7 5.34 -1.91 -6.48
C ALA A 7 5.52 -2.51 -7.90
N GLU A 8 4.87 -1.92 -8.91
CA GLU A 8 5.05 -2.28 -10.32
C GLU A 8 6.51 -2.14 -10.76
N ALA A 9 7.23 -1.13 -10.27
CA ALA A 9 8.63 -0.92 -10.62
C ALA A 9 9.55 -2.06 -10.16
N PHE A 10 9.28 -2.62 -8.98
CA PHE A 10 10.00 -3.81 -8.50
C PHE A 10 9.58 -5.08 -9.24
N LEU A 11 8.29 -5.22 -9.56
CA LEU A 11 7.75 -6.41 -10.23
C LEU A 11 8.20 -6.55 -11.68
N ASP A 12 8.47 -5.44 -12.38
CA ASP A 12 9.04 -5.48 -13.73
C ASP A 12 10.47 -6.04 -13.77
N THR A 13 11.22 -5.87 -12.68
CA THR A 13 12.64 -6.25 -12.60
C THR A 13 12.87 -7.53 -11.81
N HIS A 14 11.88 -7.98 -11.03
CA HIS A 14 11.93 -9.14 -10.18
C HIS A 14 10.64 -9.97 -10.36
N PRO A 15 10.73 -11.22 -10.83
CA PRO A 15 9.56 -12.10 -10.96
C PRO A 15 9.16 -12.69 -9.60
N GLY A 16 7.86 -12.62 -9.27
CA GLY A 16 7.29 -13.25 -8.08
C GLY A 16 7.62 -12.66 -6.69
N PRO A 17 8.13 -11.43 -6.51
CA PRO A 17 8.44 -10.92 -5.18
C PRO A 17 7.16 -10.67 -4.37
N LYS A 18 7.33 -10.70 -3.05
CA LYS A 18 6.31 -10.27 -2.11
C LYS A 18 6.38 -8.76 -1.91
N ILE A 19 5.21 -8.13 -1.84
CA ILE A 19 5.06 -6.69 -1.64
C ILE A 19 4.20 -6.46 -0.41
N LEU A 20 4.75 -5.76 0.58
CA LEU A 20 4.02 -5.44 1.82
C LEU A 20 3.16 -4.19 1.66
N HIS A 21 1.97 -4.19 2.25
CA HIS A 21 1.12 -2.99 2.35
C HIS A 21 0.34 -2.94 3.67
N ASP A 22 -0.06 -1.72 4.04
CA ASP A 22 -0.96 -1.50 5.18
C ASP A 22 -2.44 -1.74 4.79
N PRO A 23 -3.35 -1.94 5.76
CA PRO A 23 -4.78 -2.17 5.48
C PRO A 23 -5.51 -0.93 4.94
N ARG A 24 -4.85 0.24 4.94
CA ARG A 24 -5.44 1.50 4.46
C ARG A 24 -5.29 1.67 2.94
N LEU A 25 -4.34 0.95 2.32
CA LEU A 25 -4.10 0.93 0.87
C LEU A 25 -4.16 -0.49 0.29
N THR A 26 -5.33 -1.13 0.37
CA THR A 26 -5.53 -2.54 -0.03
C THR A 26 -5.83 -2.70 -1.52
N CYS A 27 -7.00 -2.28 -1.99
CA CYS A 27 -7.52 -2.67 -3.31
C CYS A 27 -6.58 -2.34 -4.49
N ASN A 28 -6.02 -1.12 -4.54
CA ASN A 28 -5.11 -0.74 -5.61
C ASN A 28 -3.79 -1.51 -5.56
N THR A 29 -3.24 -1.73 -4.36
CA THR A 29 -1.93 -2.37 -4.20
C THR A 29 -2.04 -3.86 -4.51
N GLU A 30 -3.05 -4.54 -3.97
CA GLU A 30 -3.31 -5.95 -4.23
C GLU A 30 -3.54 -6.22 -5.71
N ALA A 31 -4.35 -5.40 -6.38
CA ALA A 31 -4.63 -5.55 -7.81
C ALA A 31 -3.38 -5.37 -8.67
N VAL A 32 -2.57 -4.33 -8.39
CA VAL A 32 -1.32 -4.08 -9.14
C VAL A 32 -0.32 -5.21 -8.92
N VAL A 33 -0.12 -5.61 -7.65
CA VAL A 33 0.86 -6.64 -7.31
C VAL A 33 0.49 -7.98 -7.92
N THR A 34 -0.78 -8.39 -7.82
CA THR A 34 -1.27 -9.64 -8.39
C THR A 34 -1.18 -9.61 -9.92
N ALA A 35 -1.58 -8.51 -10.57
CA ALA A 35 -1.55 -8.38 -12.03
C ALA A 35 -0.12 -8.42 -12.60
N ALA A 36 0.86 -7.90 -11.85
CA ALA A 36 2.27 -7.95 -12.23
C ALA A 36 3.00 -9.22 -11.74
N GLY A 37 2.26 -10.24 -11.27
CA GLY A 37 2.80 -11.55 -10.92
C GLY A 37 3.50 -11.63 -9.56
N GLY A 38 3.31 -10.64 -8.70
CA GLY A 38 3.80 -10.63 -7.32
C GLY A 38 2.80 -11.20 -6.32
N THR A 39 3.20 -11.23 -5.05
CA THR A 39 2.34 -11.63 -3.93
C THR A 39 2.12 -10.45 -2.98
N PRO A 40 0.90 -9.88 -2.87
CA PRO A 40 0.63 -8.85 -1.87
C PRO A 40 0.56 -9.48 -0.48
N VAL A 41 1.17 -8.82 0.49
CA VAL A 41 1.16 -9.23 1.90
C VAL A 41 0.69 -8.07 2.75
N MET A 42 -0.47 -8.23 3.38
CA MET A 42 -0.97 -7.24 4.33
C MET A 42 -0.21 -7.31 5.66
N SER A 43 0.01 -6.15 6.27
CA SER A 43 0.62 -6.01 7.60
C SER A 43 -0.05 -4.91 8.39
N LYS A 44 0.01 -4.99 9.72
CA LYS A 44 -0.37 -3.89 10.61
C LYS A 44 0.38 -2.62 10.26
N THR A 45 -0.30 -1.49 10.38
CA THR A 45 0.28 -0.15 10.23
C THR A 45 1.37 0.08 11.28
N GLY A 46 2.45 0.77 10.89
CA GLY A 46 3.51 1.21 11.78
C GLY A 46 4.88 0.61 11.44
N HIS A 47 5.91 1.45 11.52
CA HIS A 47 7.25 1.10 11.05
C HIS A 47 7.82 -0.18 11.67
N ALA A 48 7.53 -0.46 12.95
CA ALA A 48 8.07 -1.64 13.62
C ALA A 48 7.49 -2.93 13.02
N PHE A 49 6.17 -2.97 12.87
CA PHE A 49 5.46 -4.11 12.29
C PHE A 49 5.83 -4.33 10.82
N ILE A 50 5.89 -3.25 10.03
CA ILE A 50 6.31 -3.36 8.62
C ILE A 50 7.73 -3.93 8.51
N LYS A 51 8.69 -3.39 9.26
CA LYS A 51 10.09 -3.86 9.22
C LYS A 51 10.23 -5.33 9.65
N GLU A 52 9.52 -5.73 10.71
CA GLU A 52 9.51 -7.12 11.18
C GLU A 52 8.88 -8.06 10.15
N ARG A 53 7.74 -7.67 9.60
CA ARG A 53 6.99 -8.48 8.64
C ARG A 53 7.72 -8.59 7.31
N MET A 54 8.34 -7.52 6.81
CA MET A 54 9.17 -7.58 5.61
C MET A 54 10.35 -8.54 5.76
N ARG A 55 11.03 -8.56 6.92
CA ARG A 55 12.11 -9.52 7.19
C ARG A 55 11.61 -10.95 7.25
N THR A 56 10.46 -11.16 7.89
CA THR A 56 9.85 -12.49 8.01
C THR A 56 9.43 -13.04 6.66
N GLU A 57 8.89 -12.18 5.80
CA GLU A 57 8.37 -12.57 4.50
C GLU A 57 9.39 -12.50 3.36
N ASP A 58 10.55 -11.88 3.60
CA ASP A 58 11.53 -11.49 2.58
C ASP A 58 10.90 -10.62 1.46
N ALA A 59 10.05 -9.68 1.87
CA ALA A 59 9.38 -8.78 0.93
C ALA A 59 10.37 -7.74 0.36
N ILE A 60 10.39 -7.58 -0.96
CA ILE A 60 11.35 -6.70 -1.64
C ILE A 60 11.04 -5.21 -1.36
N TYR A 61 9.76 -4.89 -1.20
CA TYR A 61 9.24 -3.55 -1.01
C TYR A 61 8.03 -3.57 -0.07
N GLY A 62 7.90 -2.53 0.74
CA GLY A 62 6.75 -2.29 1.61
C GLY A 62 6.30 -0.83 1.54
N GLY A 63 4.99 -0.58 1.48
CA GLY A 63 4.43 0.78 1.44
C GLY A 63 3.32 1.00 2.45
N GLU A 64 3.34 2.16 3.12
CA GLU A 64 2.25 2.62 3.99
C GLU A 64 1.53 3.83 3.39
N MET A 65 0.28 4.06 3.79
CA MET A 65 -0.48 5.24 3.36
C MET A 65 0.16 6.57 3.78
N SER A 66 0.94 6.57 4.86
CA SER A 66 1.70 7.72 5.37
C SER A 66 2.91 8.12 4.52
N ALA A 67 3.02 7.61 3.28
CA ALA A 67 4.14 7.82 2.37
C ALA A 67 5.49 7.29 2.91
N HIS A 68 5.44 6.28 3.79
CA HIS A 68 6.63 5.54 4.19
C HIS A 68 6.84 4.36 3.24
N HIS A 69 8.03 4.30 2.65
CA HIS A 69 8.41 3.33 1.63
C HIS A 69 9.66 2.59 2.07
N TYR A 70 9.55 1.28 2.25
CA TYR A 70 10.57 0.40 2.80
C TYR A 70 11.16 -0.49 1.71
N PHE A 71 12.46 -0.73 1.78
CA PHE A 71 13.19 -1.49 0.75
C PHE A 71 14.06 -2.55 1.38
N ARG A 72 13.95 -3.79 0.89
CA ARG A 72 14.77 -4.93 1.37
C ARG A 72 16.26 -4.61 1.32
N ASP A 73 16.71 -4.14 0.15
CA ASP A 73 18.13 -3.89 -0.12
C ASP A 73 18.63 -2.60 0.57
N PHE A 74 17.74 -1.85 1.22
CA PHE A 74 18.05 -0.76 2.13
C PHE A 74 17.87 -1.18 3.59
N ALA A 75 18.29 -2.40 3.93
CA ALA A 75 18.20 -2.99 5.28
C ALA A 75 16.77 -3.04 5.85
N TYR A 76 15.76 -3.15 4.98
CA TYR A 76 14.34 -3.05 5.32
C TYR A 76 13.95 -1.69 5.93
N CYS A 77 14.76 -0.66 5.74
CA CYS A 77 14.44 0.67 6.24
C CYS A 77 13.64 1.48 5.24
N ASP A 78 12.93 2.44 5.78
CA ASP A 78 12.23 3.46 5.03
C ASP A 78 13.20 4.48 4.44
N SER A 79 12.89 4.97 3.23
CA SER A 79 13.63 6.05 2.59
C SER A 79 12.68 6.93 1.81
N GLY A 80 12.75 8.25 2.04
CA GLY A 80 12.08 9.24 1.19
C GLY A 80 12.82 9.50 -0.12
N MET A 81 14.08 9.05 -0.25
CA MET A 81 14.92 9.34 -1.43
C MET A 81 14.75 8.33 -2.55
N ILE A 82 14.67 7.05 -2.22
CA ILE A 82 14.54 5.97 -3.21
C ILE A 82 13.24 6.09 -4.04
N PRO A 83 12.06 6.42 -3.44
CA PRO A 83 10.81 6.57 -4.18
C PRO A 83 10.88 7.57 -5.34
N TRP A 84 11.37 8.78 -5.10
CA TRP A 84 11.38 9.81 -6.15
C TRP A 84 12.37 9.50 -7.26
N LEU A 85 13.50 8.84 -6.93
CA LEU A 85 14.48 8.37 -7.93
C LEU A 85 13.86 7.32 -8.85
N LEU A 86 13.16 6.32 -8.28
CA LEU A 86 12.44 5.31 -9.06
C LEU A 86 11.35 5.94 -9.93
N VAL A 87 10.60 6.90 -9.40
CA VAL A 87 9.58 7.62 -10.17
C VAL A 87 10.20 8.41 -11.32
N ALA A 88 11.31 9.13 -11.07
CA ALA A 88 12.01 9.90 -12.09
C ALA A 88 12.57 8.99 -13.19
N GLU A 89 13.19 7.87 -12.82
CA GLU A 89 13.64 6.85 -13.77
C GLU A 89 12.48 6.35 -14.64
N ARG A 90 11.32 6.05 -14.05
CA ARG A 90 10.14 5.59 -14.80
C ARG A 90 9.58 6.63 -15.77
N VAL A 91 9.51 7.89 -15.35
CA VAL A 91 9.12 9.01 -16.23
C VAL A 91 10.08 9.10 -17.41
N CYS A 92 11.40 8.99 -17.16
CA CYS A 92 12.41 9.01 -18.22
C CYS A 92 12.30 7.82 -19.18
N LEU A 93 12.13 6.59 -18.66
CA LEU A 93 12.10 5.37 -19.46
C LEU A 93 10.80 5.21 -20.27
N LYS A 94 9.66 5.66 -19.73
CA LYS A 94 8.35 5.54 -20.39
C LYS A 94 8.03 6.72 -21.32
N GLY A 95 8.73 7.85 -21.17
CA GLY A 95 8.45 9.08 -21.92
C GLY A 95 7.08 9.68 -21.61
N GLN A 96 6.49 9.32 -20.47
CA GLN A 96 5.18 9.76 -20.00
C GLN A 96 5.34 10.67 -18.78
N SER A 97 4.47 11.66 -18.64
CA SER A 97 4.41 12.47 -17.41
C SER A 97 3.96 11.62 -16.22
N LEU A 98 4.35 12.03 -15.01
CA LEU A 98 3.88 11.39 -13.78
C LEU A 98 2.35 11.32 -13.71
N GLY A 99 1.67 12.38 -14.15
CA GLY A 99 0.22 12.43 -14.19
C GLY A 99 -0.39 11.37 -15.10
N GLU A 100 0.24 11.05 -16.24
CA GLU A 100 -0.19 9.97 -17.12
C GLU A 100 0.01 8.59 -16.49
N LEU A 101 1.15 8.37 -15.83
CA LEU A 101 1.48 7.09 -15.18
C LEU A 101 0.51 6.71 -14.05
N VAL A 102 -0.05 7.70 -13.34
CA VAL A 102 -0.96 7.44 -12.20
C VAL A 102 -2.44 7.56 -12.56
N ARG A 103 -2.78 8.12 -13.73
CA ARG A 103 -4.16 8.48 -14.12
C ARG A 103 -5.10 7.29 -14.09
N ASP A 104 -4.75 6.23 -14.81
CA ASP A 104 -5.61 5.05 -14.98
C ASP A 104 -5.83 4.35 -13.63
N ARG A 105 -4.81 4.38 -12.75
CA ARG A 105 -4.87 3.82 -11.40
C ARG A 105 -5.75 4.65 -10.47
N MET A 106 -5.65 5.98 -10.54
CA MET A 106 -6.52 6.87 -9.77
C MET A 106 -7.99 6.74 -10.19
N ALA A 107 -8.24 6.54 -11.48
CA ALA A 107 -9.59 6.31 -12.00
C ALA A 107 -10.14 4.94 -11.60
N ALA A 108 -9.31 3.89 -11.63
CA ALA A 108 -9.72 2.53 -11.27
C ALA A 108 -9.96 2.35 -9.75
N PHE A 109 -9.24 3.09 -8.92
CA PHE A 109 -9.30 2.96 -7.46
C PHE A 109 -9.41 4.35 -6.79
N PRO A 110 -10.59 4.99 -6.85
CA PRO A 110 -10.81 6.25 -6.17
C PRO A 110 -10.72 6.03 -4.65
N ALA A 111 -9.85 6.78 -3.98
CA ALA A 111 -9.70 6.74 -2.54
C ALA A 111 -10.35 7.99 -1.92
N SER A 112 -11.04 7.83 -0.79
CA SER A 112 -11.61 8.94 -0.01
C SER A 112 -10.54 9.85 0.61
N GLY A 113 -9.29 9.37 0.67
CA GLY A 113 -8.24 9.97 1.49
C GLY A 113 -8.45 9.67 2.98
N GLU A 114 -7.57 10.22 3.82
CA GLU A 114 -7.67 10.10 5.28
C GLU A 114 -8.70 11.10 5.84
N ILE A 115 -9.78 10.57 6.44
CA ILE A 115 -10.82 11.38 7.09
C ILE A 115 -10.64 11.25 8.61
N ASN A 116 -10.17 12.33 9.24
CA ASN A 116 -9.92 12.37 10.67
C ASN A 116 -11.15 12.86 11.43
N SER A 117 -11.73 12.01 12.30
CA SER A 117 -12.88 12.37 13.15
C SER A 117 -12.50 12.32 14.64
N ARG A 118 -12.80 13.39 15.39
CA ARG A 118 -12.63 13.43 16.85
C ARG A 118 -13.94 13.05 17.53
N LEU A 119 -13.95 11.96 18.30
CA LEU A 119 -15.14 11.42 18.96
C LEU A 119 -14.89 11.28 20.45
N ALA A 120 -15.92 11.57 21.26
CA ALA A 120 -15.87 11.37 22.71
C ALA A 120 -15.79 9.88 23.09
N GLU A 121 -16.44 9.02 22.31
CA GLU A 121 -16.47 7.56 22.51
C GLU A 121 -16.15 6.79 21.21
N PRO A 122 -14.86 6.62 20.86
CA PRO A 122 -14.44 5.95 19.62
C PRO A 122 -14.91 4.50 19.51
N ALA A 123 -14.82 3.71 20.59
CA ALA A 123 -15.20 2.30 20.58
C ALA A 123 -16.71 2.11 20.29
N ALA A 124 -17.56 2.94 20.89
CA ALA A 124 -19.00 2.92 20.63
C ALA A 124 -19.32 3.31 19.18
N ALA A 125 -18.53 4.19 18.57
CA ALA A 125 -18.71 4.57 17.18
C ALA A 125 -18.33 3.43 16.21
N ILE A 126 -17.22 2.73 16.47
CA ILE A 126 -16.81 1.55 15.69
C ILE A 126 -17.93 0.48 15.75
N ALA A 127 -18.42 0.16 16.95
CA ALA A 127 -19.49 -0.82 17.13
C ALA A 127 -20.79 -0.45 16.39
N ARG A 128 -21.14 0.84 16.31
CA ARG A 128 -22.31 1.29 15.52
C ARG A 128 -22.13 1.06 14.03
N VAL A 129 -20.94 1.30 13.50
CA VAL A 129 -20.63 1.08 12.08
C VAL A 129 -20.64 -0.42 11.77
N GLU A 130 -20.00 -1.24 12.61
CA GLU A 130 -20.03 -2.70 12.46
C GLU A 130 -21.47 -3.23 12.46
N ALA A 131 -22.29 -2.82 13.43
CA ALA A 131 -23.69 -3.28 13.53
C ALA A 131 -24.55 -2.85 12.34
N HIS A 132 -24.29 -1.67 11.78
CA HIS A 132 -25.06 -1.16 10.64
C HIS A 132 -24.77 -1.91 9.34
N PHE A 133 -23.50 -2.29 9.11
CA PHE A 133 -23.08 -2.95 7.87
C PHE A 133 -22.97 -4.47 7.97
N ALA A 134 -23.24 -5.06 9.14
CA ALA A 134 -23.05 -6.49 9.41
C ALA A 134 -23.77 -7.42 8.42
N GLU A 135 -24.98 -7.06 7.99
CA GLU A 135 -25.76 -7.89 7.05
C GLU A 135 -25.30 -7.77 5.59
N GLU A 136 -24.61 -6.67 5.24
CA GLU A 136 -24.15 -6.37 3.88
C GLU A 136 -22.65 -6.64 3.68
N ALA A 137 -21.92 -6.96 4.75
CA ALA A 137 -20.47 -7.13 4.71
C ALA A 137 -20.06 -8.42 3.99
N GLN A 138 -19.21 -8.29 2.96
CA GLN A 138 -18.63 -9.43 2.24
C GLN A 138 -17.42 -10.04 2.98
N ALA A 139 -16.70 -9.24 3.75
CA ALA A 139 -15.59 -9.65 4.60
C ALA A 139 -15.38 -8.63 5.72
N VAL A 140 -14.85 -9.08 6.86
CA VAL A 140 -14.48 -8.22 7.99
C VAL A 140 -13.02 -8.46 8.31
N ASP A 141 -12.22 -7.40 8.27
CA ASP A 141 -10.81 -7.42 8.67
C ASP A 141 -10.63 -6.60 9.95
N ARG A 142 -9.95 -7.19 10.94
CA ARG A 142 -9.68 -6.59 12.26
C ARG A 142 -8.19 -6.38 12.51
N THR A 143 -7.38 -6.41 11.46
CA THR A 143 -5.91 -6.35 11.55
C THR A 143 -5.42 -5.07 12.23
N ASP A 144 -6.17 -3.97 12.13
CA ASP A 144 -5.80 -2.67 12.72
C ASP A 144 -6.95 -1.95 13.46
N GLY A 145 -7.82 -2.75 14.12
CA GLY A 145 -8.90 -2.24 14.98
C GLY A 145 -10.26 -2.14 14.31
#